data_AF-A0A6N4QZ56-F1
#
_entry.id   AF-A0A6N4QZ56-F1
#
_cell.length_a   1.000
_cell.length_b   1.000
_cell.length_c   1.000
_cell.angle_alpha   90.00
_cell.angle_beta   90.00
_cell.angle_gamma   90.00
#
_symmetry.space_group_name_H-M   'P 1'
#
loop_
_entity.id
_entity.type
_entity.pdbx_description
1 polymer ?
#
loop_
_entity_poly.entity_id
_entity_poly.type
_entity_poly.pdbx_seq_one_letter_code
_entity_poly.pdbx_strand_id
1 'polypeptide(L)'
;MTEIKNKLDRTLRIDVIFAVLFFIVSAKFHSFLGFHEDMEAEEFARAKNIVAVFAAGLLFFAAVDIALLLEKKIDRRLRILICVLAFVCIFAELAYYSKSIRFFWDLFVQASADLEEGQPMWESMRSEFRQIFSVIAIGFFALRTLIRLIWNFFWSKAILAFD
;
A
#
# COMPACT_ATOMS: atom_id res chain seq x y z
N MET A 1 26.61 2.65 22.88
CA MET A 1 26.27 1.61 21.89
C MET A 1 24.91 0.94 22.13
N THR A 2 24.43 0.80 23.36
CA THR A 2 23.18 0.08 23.70
C THR A 2 21.88 0.80 23.30
N GLU A 3 21.82 2.13 23.39
CA GLU A 3 20.58 2.86 23.14
C GLU A 3 20.20 2.97 21.66
N ILE A 4 21.20 3.14 20.78
CA ILE A 4 21.01 3.21 19.32
C ILE A 4 20.57 1.84 18.78
N LYS A 5 21.21 0.77 19.27
CA LYS A 5 20.84 -0.62 18.91
C LYS A 5 19.41 -0.96 19.35
N ASN A 6 19.02 -0.60 20.58
CA ASN A 6 17.65 -0.78 21.05
C ASN A 6 16.62 0.00 20.23
N LYS A 7 16.96 1.22 19.76
CA LYS A 7 16.08 2.00 18.86
C LYS A 7 15.94 1.30 17.50
N LEU A 8 17.02 0.80 16.93
CA LEU A 8 17.01 0.06 15.66
C LEU A 8 16.22 -1.25 15.75
N ASP A 9 16.47 -2.07 16.77
CA ASP A 9 15.75 -3.33 17.00
C ASP A 9 14.25 -3.09 17.14
N ARG A 10 13.87 -2.01 17.84
CA ARG A 10 12.47 -1.61 17.98
C ARG A 10 11.87 -1.20 16.64
N THR A 11 12.59 -0.45 15.81
CA THR A 11 12.14 -0.09 14.46
C THR A 11 11.89 -1.32 13.59
N LEU A 12 12.82 -2.29 13.56
CA LEU A 12 12.65 -3.52 12.78
C LEU A 12 11.47 -4.37 13.26
N ARG A 13 11.27 -4.50 14.58
CA ARG A 13 10.12 -5.25 15.12
C ARG A 13 8.79 -4.59 14.80
N ILE A 14 8.73 -3.26 14.87
CA ILE A 14 7.52 -2.52 14.50
C ILE A 14 7.27 -2.65 13.00
N ASP A 15 8.33 -2.70 12.16
CA ASP A 15 8.20 -2.90 10.71
C ASP A 15 7.45 -4.20 10.39
N VAL A 16 7.87 -5.32 10.97
CA VAL A 16 7.21 -6.62 10.77
C VAL A 16 5.72 -6.56 11.14
N ILE A 17 5.37 -5.93 12.27
CA ILE A 17 3.97 -5.77 12.69
C ILE A 17 3.22 -4.86 11.72
N PHE A 18 3.83 -3.75 11.34
CA PHE A 18 3.25 -2.78 10.41
C PHE A 18 2.99 -3.40 9.05
N ALA A 19 3.91 -4.20 8.52
CA ALA A 19 3.79 -4.89 7.25
C ALA A 19 2.60 -5.86 7.25
N VAL A 20 2.39 -6.61 8.35
CA VAL A 20 1.24 -7.51 8.53
C VAL A 20 -0.07 -6.73 8.61
N LEU A 21 -0.15 -5.71 9.46
CA LEU A 21 -1.35 -4.88 9.60
C LEU A 21 -1.72 -4.21 8.27
N PHE A 22 -0.71 -3.68 7.58
CA PHE A 22 -0.88 -3.05 6.28
C PHE A 22 -1.42 -4.02 5.23
N PHE A 23 -0.91 -5.26 5.20
CA PHE A 23 -1.41 -6.30 4.30
C PHE A 23 -2.87 -6.63 4.59
N ILE A 24 -3.25 -6.81 5.86
CA ILE A 24 -4.63 -7.13 6.26
C ILE A 24 -5.59 -6.00 5.86
N VAL A 25 -5.25 -4.75 6.18
CA VAL A 25 -6.08 -3.58 5.84
C VAL A 25 -6.23 -3.48 4.32
N SER A 26 -5.15 -3.69 3.57
CA SER A 26 -5.17 -3.60 2.10
C SER A 26 -6.00 -4.71 1.46
N ALA A 27 -5.90 -5.94 1.96
CA ALA A 27 -6.70 -7.07 1.49
C ALA A 27 -8.19 -6.89 1.80
N LYS A 28 -8.52 -6.38 3.00
CA LYS A 28 -9.91 -6.10 3.41
C LYS A 28 -10.50 -4.92 2.64
N PHE A 29 -9.73 -3.88 2.35
CA PHE A 29 -10.18 -2.75 1.55
C PHE A 29 -10.55 -3.19 0.12
N HIS A 30 -9.73 -4.05 -0.50
CA HIS A 30 -10.05 -4.64 -1.80
C HIS A 30 -11.34 -5.47 -1.79
N SER A 31 -11.56 -6.25 -0.73
CA SER A 31 -12.80 -7.01 -0.56
C SER A 31 -14.01 -6.10 -0.30
N PHE A 32 -13.85 -5.00 0.43
CA PHE A 32 -14.91 -4.04 0.73
C PHE A 32 -15.33 -3.24 -0.51
N LEU A 33 -14.40 -2.94 -1.41
CA LEU A 33 -14.67 -2.20 -2.65
C LEU A 33 -15.38 -3.03 -3.73
N GLY A 34 -15.75 -4.29 -3.46
CA GLY A 34 -16.51 -5.11 -4.41
C GLY A 34 -15.78 -5.46 -5.70
N PHE A 35 -14.47 -5.13 -5.80
CA PHE A 35 -13.66 -5.39 -7.00
C PHE A 35 -13.66 -6.86 -7.43
N HIS A 36 -14.05 -7.81 -6.57
CA HIS A 36 -14.07 -9.24 -6.87
C HIS A 36 -15.36 -9.72 -7.54
N GLU A 37 -16.49 -9.01 -7.46
CA GLU A 37 -17.80 -9.56 -7.88
C GLU A 37 -18.10 -9.37 -9.37
N ASP A 38 -17.47 -8.41 -10.05
CA ASP A 38 -17.68 -8.13 -11.49
C ASP A 38 -16.39 -8.24 -12.35
N MET A 39 -15.28 -8.74 -11.80
CA MET A 39 -14.06 -8.95 -12.60
C MET A 39 -14.21 -10.15 -13.53
N GLU A 40 -13.92 -9.96 -14.82
CA GLU A 40 -13.74 -11.07 -15.75
C GLU A 40 -12.68 -12.05 -15.21
N ALA A 41 -12.86 -13.35 -15.46
CA ALA A 41 -12.02 -14.41 -14.87
C ALA A 41 -10.51 -14.21 -15.10
N GLU A 42 -10.13 -13.55 -16.19
CA GLU A 42 -8.73 -13.21 -16.52
C GLU A 42 -8.19 -12.06 -15.66
N GLU A 43 -8.99 -11.02 -15.41
CA GLU A 43 -8.62 -9.92 -14.53
C GLU A 43 -8.51 -10.37 -13.06
N PHE A 44 -9.40 -11.27 -12.64
CA PHE A 44 -9.36 -11.90 -11.32
C PHE A 44 -8.08 -12.72 -11.12
N ALA A 45 -7.70 -13.55 -12.10
CA ALA A 45 -6.46 -14.33 -12.06
C ALA A 45 -5.22 -13.43 -11.99
N ARG A 46 -5.23 -12.31 -12.75
CA ARG A 46 -4.16 -11.31 -12.74
C ARG A 46 -4.04 -10.62 -11.38
N ALA A 47 -5.16 -10.20 -10.79
CA ALA A 47 -5.20 -9.60 -9.47
C ALA A 47 -4.64 -10.55 -8.39
N LYS A 48 -5.03 -11.83 -8.42
CA LYS A 48 -4.53 -12.86 -7.50
C LYS A 48 -3.02 -13.04 -7.60
N ASN A 49 -2.48 -13.10 -8.82
CA ASN A 49 -1.03 -13.22 -9.03
C ASN A 49 -0.28 -11.99 -8.52
N ILE A 50 -0.81 -10.79 -8.74
CA ILE A 50 -0.22 -9.55 -8.27
C ILE A 50 -0.22 -9.48 -6.73
N VAL A 51 -1.33 -9.84 -6.09
CA VAL A 51 -1.41 -9.94 -4.62
C VAL A 51 -0.41 -10.96 -4.09
N ALA A 52 -0.25 -12.10 -4.75
CA ALA A 52 0.73 -13.12 -4.37
C ALA A 52 2.18 -12.61 -4.47
N VAL A 53 2.51 -11.85 -5.53
CA VAL A 53 3.83 -11.22 -5.69
C VAL A 53 4.08 -10.20 -4.58
N PHE A 54 3.09 -9.35 -4.25
CA PHE A 54 3.23 -8.41 -3.13
C PHE A 54 3.36 -9.12 -1.79
N ALA A 55 2.61 -10.20 -1.55
CA ALA A 55 2.74 -11.01 -0.34
C ALA A 55 4.13 -11.66 -0.23
N ALA A 56 4.66 -12.20 -1.33
CA ALA A 56 6.01 -12.76 -1.38
C ALA A 56 7.08 -11.70 -1.13
N GLY A 57 6.94 -10.50 -1.70
CA GLY A 57 7.84 -9.37 -1.44
C GLY A 57 7.81 -8.95 0.03
N LEU A 58 6.63 -8.93 0.65
CA LEU A 58 6.44 -8.59 2.06
C LEU A 58 7.09 -9.63 2.98
N LEU A 59 6.96 -10.92 2.66
CA LEU A 59 7.68 -12.00 3.36
C LEU A 59 9.20 -11.88 3.21
N PHE A 60 9.68 -11.49 2.02
CA PHE A 60 11.10 -11.25 1.79
C PHE A 60 11.64 -10.13 2.67
N PHE A 61 10.97 -8.98 2.75
CA PHE A 61 11.41 -7.88 3.61
C PHE A 61 11.34 -8.25 5.10
N ALA A 62 10.29 -8.96 5.54
CA ALA A 62 10.21 -9.48 6.90
C ALA A 62 11.35 -10.46 7.22
N ALA A 63 11.78 -11.28 6.25
CA ALA A 63 12.92 -12.18 6.42
C ALA A 63 14.24 -11.40 6.55
N VAL A 64 14.40 -10.28 5.85
CA VAL A 64 15.55 -9.37 6.02
C VAL A 64 15.57 -8.79 7.43
N ASP A 65 14.42 -8.34 7.94
CA ASP A 65 14.32 -7.81 9.31
C ASP A 65 14.68 -8.85 10.35
N ILE A 66 14.15 -10.07 10.21
CA ILE A 66 14.48 -11.20 11.11
C ILE A 66 15.98 -11.52 11.02
N ALA A 67 16.56 -11.54 9.81
CA ALA A 67 17.98 -11.81 9.64
C ALA A 67 18.86 -10.75 10.34
N LEU A 68 18.50 -9.47 10.25
CA LEU A 68 19.19 -8.38 10.92
C LEU A 68 19.01 -8.42 12.45
N LEU A 69 17.80 -8.75 12.93
CA LEU A 69 17.52 -8.97 14.36
C LEU A 69 18.28 -10.17 14.93
N LEU A 70 18.61 -11.16 14.11
CA LEU A 70 19.48 -12.30 14.45
C LEU A 70 20.98 -12.01 14.26
N GLU A 71 21.33 -10.73 14.07
CA GLU A 71 22.72 -10.26 13.87
C GLU A 71 23.46 -10.95 12.72
N LYS A 72 22.72 -11.43 11.70
CA LYS A 72 23.34 -12.00 10.51
C LYS A 72 24.06 -10.91 9.72
N LYS A 73 25.32 -11.18 9.36
CA LYS A 73 26.10 -10.28 8.51
C LYS A 73 25.52 -10.26 7.10
N ILE A 74 24.88 -9.16 6.75
CA ILE A 74 24.42 -8.86 5.38
C ILE A 74 25.34 -7.78 4.81
N ASP A 75 25.94 -8.06 3.65
CA ASP A 75 26.77 -7.09 2.94
C ASP A 75 25.99 -5.79 2.70
N ARG A 76 26.65 -4.65 2.93
CA ARG A 76 26.11 -3.31 2.70
C ARG A 76 25.59 -3.13 1.27
N ARG A 77 26.23 -3.76 0.27
CA ARG A 77 25.76 -3.73 -1.13
C ARG A 77 24.38 -4.37 -1.28
N LEU A 78 24.17 -5.51 -0.62
CA LEU A 78 22.89 -6.22 -0.62
C LEU A 78 21.82 -5.41 0.13
N ARG A 79 22.19 -4.79 1.26
CA ARG A 79 21.30 -3.90 2.03
C ARG A 79 20.80 -2.72 1.19
N ILE A 80 21.68 -2.08 0.42
CA ILE A 80 21.30 -0.99 -0.50
C ILE A 80 20.33 -1.51 -1.56
N LEU A 81 20.62 -2.66 -2.18
CA LEU A 81 19.75 -3.27 -3.19
C LEU A 81 18.35 -3.55 -2.61
N ILE A 82 18.27 -4.11 -1.40
CA ILE A 82 17.01 -4.37 -0.69
C ILE A 82 16.23 -3.07 -0.47
N CYS A 83 16.89 -1.98 -0.06
CA CYS A 83 16.25 -0.67 0.10
C CYS A 83 15.67 -0.18 -1.24
N VAL A 84 16.42 -0.26 -2.33
CA VAL A 84 15.95 0.13 -3.68
C VAL A 84 14.73 -0.71 -4.09
N LEU A 85 14.80 -2.02 -3.89
CA LEU A 85 13.69 -2.93 -4.19
C LEU A 85 12.42 -2.57 -3.39
N ALA A 86 12.55 -2.20 -2.12
CA ALA A 86 11.41 -1.77 -1.31
C ALA A 86 10.69 -0.56 -1.91
N PHE A 87 11.44 0.46 -2.35
CA PHE A 87 10.84 1.62 -3.05
C PHE A 87 10.23 1.24 -4.40
N VAL A 88 10.90 0.40 -5.20
CA VAL A 88 10.35 -0.12 -6.46
C VAL A 88 9.02 -0.83 -6.24
N CYS A 89 8.91 -1.64 -5.18
CA CYS A 89 7.65 -2.29 -4.81
C CYS A 89 6.54 -1.28 -4.51
N ILE A 90 6.83 -0.17 -3.83
CA ILE A 90 5.84 0.90 -3.57
C ILE A 90 5.33 1.51 -4.87
N PHE A 91 6.24 1.84 -5.81
CA PHE A 91 5.84 2.43 -7.09
C PHE A 91 5.10 1.43 -7.98
N ALA A 92 5.53 0.16 -8.01
CA ALA A 92 4.81 -0.90 -8.72
C ALA A 92 3.40 -1.10 -8.15
N GLU A 93 3.25 -0.99 -6.84
CA GLU A 93 1.95 -1.05 -6.19
C GLU A 93 1.07 0.15 -6.55
N LEU A 94 1.61 1.36 -6.51
CA LEU A 94 0.88 2.55 -6.97
C LEU A 94 0.44 2.42 -8.44
N ALA A 95 1.30 1.87 -9.30
CA ALA A 95 0.98 1.59 -10.70
C ALA A 95 -0.14 0.54 -10.82
N TYR A 96 -0.15 -0.50 -9.99
CA TYR A 96 -1.26 -1.46 -9.94
C TYR A 96 -2.59 -0.78 -9.56
N TYR A 97 -2.57 0.11 -8.57
CA TYR A 97 -3.75 0.86 -8.14
C TYR A 97 -4.15 2.00 -9.07
N SER A 98 -3.35 2.33 -10.08
CA SER A 98 -3.61 3.46 -11.00
C SER A 98 -4.97 3.35 -11.71
N LYS A 99 -5.37 2.14 -12.12
CA LYS A 99 -6.69 1.89 -12.71
C LYS A 99 -7.82 2.21 -11.74
N SER A 100 -7.70 1.76 -10.49
CA SER A 100 -8.70 2.03 -9.45
C SER A 100 -8.76 3.51 -9.10
N ILE A 101 -7.61 4.19 -9.01
CA ILE A 101 -7.56 5.65 -8.77
C ILE A 101 -8.27 6.39 -9.90
N ARG A 102 -8.01 6.02 -11.16
CA ARG A 102 -8.67 6.60 -12.32
C ARG A 102 -10.18 6.34 -12.31
N PHE A 103 -10.60 5.12 -11.98
CA PHE A 103 -12.01 4.77 -11.85
C PHE A 103 -12.73 5.66 -10.82
N PHE A 104 -12.17 5.84 -9.62
CA PHE A 104 -12.77 6.72 -8.62
C PHE A 104 -12.71 8.20 -9.04
N TRP A 105 -11.68 8.61 -9.78
CA TRP A 105 -11.60 9.96 -10.32
C TRP A 105 -12.71 10.23 -11.35
N ASP A 106 -12.92 9.31 -12.28
CA ASP A 106 -13.97 9.42 -13.30
C ASP A 106 -15.36 9.41 -12.64
N LEU A 107 -15.58 8.56 -11.63
CA LEU A 107 -16.78 8.56 -10.78
C LEU A 107 -17.02 9.90 -10.08
N PHE A 108 -15.96 10.52 -9.54
CA PHE A 108 -16.05 11.83 -8.90
C PHE A 108 -16.45 12.92 -9.90
N VAL A 109 -15.82 12.95 -11.07
CA VAL A 109 -16.12 13.94 -12.12
C VAL A 109 -17.56 13.79 -12.59
N GLN A 110 -18.00 12.56 -12.87
CA GLN A 110 -19.37 12.30 -13.30
C GLN A 110 -20.39 12.68 -12.23
N ALA A 111 -20.16 12.29 -10.97
CA ALA A 111 -21.04 12.65 -9.87
C ALA A 111 -21.13 14.17 -9.65
N SER A 112 -20.04 14.89 -9.90
CA SER A 112 -20.02 16.36 -9.79
C SER A 112 -20.85 17.00 -10.91
N ALA A 113 -20.73 16.50 -12.15
CA ALA A 113 -21.52 16.97 -13.29
C ALA A 113 -23.02 16.69 -13.08
N ASP A 114 -23.38 15.50 -12.61
CA ASP A 114 -24.78 15.13 -12.32
C ASP A 114 -25.43 16.05 -11.27
N LEU A 115 -24.65 16.55 -10.31
CA LEU A 115 -25.12 17.50 -9.29
C LEU A 115 -25.28 18.92 -9.83
N GLU A 116 -24.42 19.35 -10.76
CA GLU A 116 -24.52 20.64 -11.43
C GLU A 116 -25.70 20.71 -12.40
N GLU A 117 -26.06 19.60 -13.05
CA GLU A 117 -27.20 19.52 -13.99
C GLU A 117 -28.59 19.53 -13.31
N GLY A 118 -28.65 19.44 -11.97
CA GLY A 118 -29.90 19.58 -11.22
C GLY A 118 -30.82 18.35 -11.32
N GLN A 119 -30.30 17.17 -10.96
CA GLN A 119 -31.05 15.92 -10.96
C GLN A 119 -32.10 15.82 -9.83
N PRO A 120 -33.17 15.01 -10.00
CA PRO A 120 -34.17 14.79 -8.96
C PRO A 120 -33.55 14.27 -7.67
N MET A 121 -34.19 14.57 -6.54
CA MET A 121 -33.61 14.44 -5.18
C MET A 121 -32.97 13.09 -4.87
N TRP A 122 -33.55 11.98 -5.35
CA TRP A 122 -32.99 10.64 -5.15
C TRP A 122 -31.68 10.41 -5.92
N GLU A 123 -31.60 10.88 -7.16
CA GLU A 123 -30.41 10.76 -8.00
C GLU A 123 -29.31 11.72 -7.52
N SER A 124 -29.68 12.93 -7.08
CA SER A 124 -28.77 13.87 -6.42
C SER A 124 -28.13 13.27 -5.17
N MET A 125 -28.92 12.69 -4.25
CA MET A 125 -28.36 12.02 -3.07
C MET A 125 -27.39 10.89 -3.45
N ARG A 126 -27.73 10.09 -4.46
CA ARG A 126 -26.86 9.01 -4.95
C ARG A 126 -25.53 9.54 -5.49
N SER A 127 -25.56 10.65 -6.23
CA SER A 127 -24.36 11.30 -6.78
C SER A 127 -23.50 11.92 -5.69
N GLU A 128 -24.09 12.56 -4.67
CA GLU A 128 -23.34 13.04 -3.49
C GLU A 128 -22.61 11.89 -2.77
N PHE A 129 -23.29 10.76 -2.53
CA PHE A 129 -22.66 9.58 -1.93
C PHE A 129 -21.50 9.06 -2.78
N ARG A 130 -21.66 8.98 -4.11
CA ARG A 130 -20.57 8.58 -5.02
C ARG A 130 -19.39 9.54 -4.97
N GLN A 131 -19.64 10.84 -4.91
CA GLN A 131 -18.61 11.87 -4.84
C GLN A 131 -17.81 11.75 -3.54
N ILE A 132 -18.48 11.69 -2.38
CA ILE A 132 -17.86 11.54 -1.07
C ILE A 132 -17.03 10.25 -1.01
N PHE A 133 -17.60 9.13 -1.46
CA PHE A 133 -16.92 7.85 -1.46
C PHE A 133 -15.65 7.87 -2.32
N SER A 134 -15.72 8.48 -3.50
CA SER A 134 -14.59 8.59 -4.43
C SER A 134 -13.46 9.42 -3.83
N VAL A 135 -13.77 10.54 -3.17
CA VAL A 135 -12.77 11.37 -2.47
C VAL A 135 -12.11 10.58 -1.33
N ILE A 136 -12.90 9.86 -0.53
CA ILE A 136 -12.37 9.03 0.56
C ILE A 136 -11.46 7.93 0.01
N ALA A 137 -11.85 7.26 -1.09
CA ALA A 137 -11.06 6.20 -1.70
C ALA A 137 -9.72 6.72 -2.26
N ILE A 138 -9.74 7.83 -3.01
CA ILE A 138 -8.52 8.45 -3.54
C ILE A 138 -7.63 8.96 -2.40
N GLY A 139 -8.22 9.63 -1.41
CA GLY A 139 -7.51 10.09 -0.22
C GLY A 139 -6.85 8.95 0.54
N PHE A 140 -7.53 7.81 0.66
CA PHE A 140 -6.97 6.60 1.24
C PHE A 140 -5.77 6.09 0.45
N PHE A 141 -5.82 6.01 -0.89
CA PHE A 141 -4.66 5.60 -1.70
C PHE A 141 -3.46 6.52 -1.54
N ALA A 142 -3.69 7.84 -1.51
CA ALA A 142 -2.65 8.84 -1.31
C ALA A 142 -2.01 8.73 0.09
N LEU A 143 -2.84 8.70 1.14
CA LEU A 143 -2.39 8.59 2.52
C LEU A 143 -1.64 7.28 2.76
N ARG A 144 -2.17 6.16 2.26
CA ARG A 144 -1.56 4.83 2.34
C ARG A 144 -0.18 4.80 1.71
N THR A 145 -0.03 5.40 0.52
CA THR A 145 1.26 5.48 -0.19
C THR A 145 2.24 6.39 0.56
N LEU A 146 1.78 7.54 1.06
CA LEU A 146 2.60 8.47 1.81
C LEU A 146 3.16 7.85 3.10
N ILE A 147 2.29 7.20 3.89
CA ILE A 147 2.69 6.50 5.12
C ILE A 147 3.76 5.47 4.78
N ARG A 148 3.58 4.69 3.70
CA ARG A 148 4.57 3.70 3.27
C ARG A 148 5.90 4.31 2.83
N LEU A 149 5.90 5.44 2.13
CA LEU A 149 7.13 6.12 1.73
C LEU A 149 7.92 6.60 2.95
N ILE A 150 7.24 7.26 3.90
CA ILE A 150 7.84 7.73 5.14
C ILE A 150 8.38 6.55 5.94
N TRP A 151 7.60 5.48 6.06
CA TRP A 151 7.96 4.29 6.82
C TRP A 151 9.18 3.57 6.22
N ASN A 152 9.17 3.28 4.92
CA ASN A 152 10.29 2.64 4.23
C ASN A 152 11.56 3.51 4.23
N PHE A 153 11.43 4.83 4.30
CA PHE A 153 12.58 5.72 4.48
C PHE A 153 13.24 5.54 5.85
N PHE A 154 12.46 5.45 6.93
CA PHE A 154 13.01 5.17 8.27
C PHE A 154 13.59 3.76 8.36
N TRP A 155 12.90 2.77 7.77
CA TRP A 155 13.37 1.40 7.69
C TRP A 155 14.70 1.28 6.93
N SER A 156 14.81 1.92 5.77
CA SER A 156 16.05 1.93 4.97
C SER A 156 17.21 2.54 5.76
N LYS A 157 16.96 3.63 6.50
CA LYS A 157 17.97 4.21 7.40
C LYS A 157 18.39 3.23 8.49
N ALA A 158 17.46 2.49 9.08
CA ALA A 158 17.77 1.49 10.10
C ALA A 158 18.63 0.35 9.51
N ILE A 159 18.25 -0.22 8.38
CA ILE A 159 19.01 -1.30 7.73
C ILE A 159 20.44 -0.87 7.38
N LEU A 160 20.60 0.35 6.85
CA LEU A 160 21.91 0.86 6.48
C LEU A 160 22.79 1.23 7.68
N ALA A 161 22.20 1.46 8.86
CA ALA A 161 22.90 1.78 10.10
C ALA A 161 23.27 0.53 10.94
N PHE A 162 22.80 -0.66 10.56
CA PHE A 162 23.18 -1.95 11.17
C PHE A 162 24.61 -2.34 10.73
N ASP A 163 25.63 -1.76 11.36
CA ASP A 163 27.03 -2.20 11.21
C ASP A 163 27.54 -2.90 12.49
#